data_AF-A0A1W2F6N2-F1
#
_entry.id   AF-A0A1W2F6N2-F1
#
_cell.length_a   1.000
_cell.length_b   1.000
_cell.length_c   1.000
_cell.angle_alpha   90.00
_cell.angle_beta   90.00
_cell.angle_gamma   90.00
#
_symmetry.space_group_name_H-M   'P 1'
#
loop_
_entity.id
_entity.type
_entity.pdbx_description
1 polymer ?
#
loop_
_entity_poly.entity_id
_entity_poly.type
_entity_poly.pdbx_seq_one_letter_code
_entity_poly.pdbx_strand_id
1 'polypeptide(L)'
;MFGFFFQMFVLCAGAFLAGVLLTWLTMRPRESPAVEVQPLSIMEEPAAAAPAIKANSRTMMFHTPESPYYKRMKGDAFFHSPEDARRAGYTMWTPRPRVPANA
;
A
#
# COMPACT_ATOMS: atom_id res chain seq x y z
N MET A 1 -3.63 -49.77 25.38
CA MET A 1 -4.84 -48.91 25.43
C MET A 1 -4.54 -47.41 25.57
N PHE A 2 -3.38 -47.00 26.12
CA PHE A 2 -3.02 -45.56 26.24
C PHE A 2 -2.55 -44.89 24.93
N GLY A 3 -2.02 -45.64 23.96
CA GLY A 3 -1.46 -45.08 22.72
C GLY A 3 -2.47 -44.33 21.83
N PHE A 4 -3.70 -44.83 21.69
CA PHE A 4 -4.74 -44.18 20.88
C PHE A 4 -5.20 -42.84 21.47
N PHE A 5 -5.21 -42.72 22.80
CA PHE A 5 -5.60 -41.48 23.48
C PHE A 5 -4.58 -40.37 23.25
N PHE A 6 -3.28 -40.69 23.39
CA PHE A 6 -2.20 -39.76 23.07
C PHE A 6 -2.18 -39.39 21.59
N GLN A 7 -2.41 -40.36 20.69
CA GLN A 7 -2.50 -40.11 19.26
C GLN A 7 -3.63 -39.14 18.92
N MET A 8 -4.82 -39.34 19.50
CA MET A 8 -5.96 -38.44 19.27
C MET A 8 -5.68 -37.04 19.83
N PHE A 9 -5.08 -36.95 21.02
CA PHE A 9 -4.69 -35.67 21.61
C PHE A 9 -3.70 -34.90 20.75
N VAL A 10 -2.65 -35.57 20.24
CA VAL A 10 -1.63 -34.96 19.38
C VAL A 10 -2.23 -34.48 18.05
N LEU A 11 -3.11 -35.27 17.44
CA LEU A 11 -3.80 -34.89 16.21
C LEU A 11 -4.70 -33.67 16.42
N CYS A 12 -5.48 -33.65 17.51
CA CYS A 12 -6.33 -32.52 17.86
C CYS A 12 -5.52 -31.24 18.13
N ALA A 13 -4.45 -31.34 18.93
CA ALA A 13 -3.58 -30.21 19.23
C ALA A 13 -2.90 -29.67 17.96
N GLY A 14 -2.40 -30.56 17.10
CA GLY A 14 -1.79 -30.19 15.82
C GLY A 14 -2.75 -29.45 14.88
N ALA A 15 -3.98 -29.96 14.72
CA ALA A 15 -4.99 -29.31 13.89
C ALA A 15 -5.38 -27.91 14.42
N PHE A 16 -5.49 -27.76 15.74
CA PHE A 16 -5.79 -26.47 16.37
C PHE A 16 -4.66 -25.45 16.14
N LEU A 17 -3.41 -25.85 16.36
CA LEU A 17 -2.24 -24.98 16.13
C LEU A 17 -2.10 -24.60 14.66
N ALA A 18 -2.35 -25.53 13.74
CA ALA A 18 -2.35 -25.25 12.31
C ALA A 18 -3.44 -24.23 11.92
N GLY A 19 -4.64 -24.35 12.48
CA GLY A 19 -5.73 -23.39 12.29
C GLY A 19 -5.37 -22.00 12.80
N VAL A 20 -4.85 -21.90 14.03
CA VAL A 20 -4.38 -20.63 14.62
C VAL A 20 -3.29 -19.99 13.76
N LEU A 21 -2.32 -20.78 13.31
CA LEU A 21 -1.25 -20.29 12.45
C LEU A 21 -1.78 -19.79 11.11
N LEU A 22 -2.75 -20.49 10.51
CA LEU A 22 -3.36 -20.07 9.25
C LEU A 22 -4.15 -18.77 9.42
N THR A 23 -4.96 -18.65 10.47
CA THR A 23 -5.67 -17.40 10.80
C THR A 23 -4.71 -16.26 11.09
N TRP A 24 -3.62 -16.54 11.80
CA TRP A 24 -2.59 -15.56 12.06
C TRP A 24 -1.89 -15.14 10.76
N LEU A 25 -1.54 -16.06 9.87
CA LEU A 25 -0.93 -15.76 8.57
C LEU A 25 -1.85 -14.98 7.64
N THR A 26 -3.16 -15.23 7.66
CA THR A 26 -4.12 -14.47 6.85
C THR A 26 -4.35 -13.07 7.39
N MET A 27 -4.36 -12.90 8.72
CA MET A 27 -4.50 -11.60 9.38
C MET A 27 -3.17 -10.87 9.57
N ARG A 28 -2.02 -11.53 9.40
CA ARG A 28 -0.71 -10.93 9.61
C ARG A 28 -0.63 -9.74 8.66
N PRO A 29 -0.59 -8.51 9.20
CA PRO A 29 -0.34 -7.34 8.38
C PRO A 29 0.95 -7.62 7.63
N ARG A 30 0.98 -7.44 6.31
CA ARG A 30 2.25 -7.33 5.61
C ARG A 30 2.98 -6.22 6.33
N GLU A 31 4.00 -6.58 7.08
CA GLU A 31 5.01 -5.64 7.53
C GLU A 31 5.57 -5.06 6.24
N SER A 32 4.99 -3.93 5.81
CA SER A 32 5.71 -2.98 4.99
C SER A 32 7.06 -2.84 5.68
N PRO A 33 8.19 -3.06 4.97
CA PRO A 33 9.49 -2.89 5.59
C PRO A 33 9.43 -1.54 6.27
N ALA A 34 9.56 -1.57 7.60
CA ALA A 34 9.69 -0.37 8.38
C ALA A 34 10.81 0.38 7.70
N VAL A 35 10.47 1.48 7.03
CA VAL A 35 11.40 2.58 6.91
C VAL A 35 11.84 2.76 8.35
N GLU A 36 13.09 2.36 8.60
CA GLU A 36 13.75 2.57 9.86
C GLU A 36 13.62 4.07 10.11
N VAL A 37 12.62 4.46 10.88
CA VAL A 37 12.50 5.81 11.39
C VAL A 37 13.59 5.83 12.45
N GLN A 38 14.82 6.01 11.97
CA GLN A 38 15.88 6.55 12.79
C GLN A 38 15.25 7.75 13.50
N PRO A 39 15.34 7.84 14.83
CA PRO A 39 14.92 9.03 15.53
C PRO A 39 15.85 10.15 15.08
N LEU A 40 15.51 10.74 13.94
CA LEU A 40 16.13 11.94 13.41
C LEU A 40 15.78 13.01 14.42
N SER A 41 16.76 13.22 15.30
CA SER A 41 17.13 14.51 15.87
C SER A 41 16.05 15.57 15.66
N ILE A 42 15.30 15.84 16.73
CA ILE A 42 14.51 17.05 16.96
C ILE A 42 15.45 18.25 16.75
N MET A 43 15.70 18.60 15.49
CA MET A 43 16.47 19.73 14.98
C MET A 43 16.55 19.69 13.45
N GLU A 44 16.12 18.60 12.79
CA GLU A 44 15.80 18.63 11.37
C GLU A 44 14.37 19.15 11.20
N GLU A 45 14.24 20.40 10.72
CA GLU A 45 12.96 20.96 10.29
C GLU A 45 12.27 19.94 9.37
N PRO A 46 11.07 19.42 9.70
CA PRO A 46 10.45 18.37 8.92
C PRO A 46 10.21 18.91 7.52
N ALA A 47 11.07 18.49 6.58
CA ALA A 47 10.97 18.84 5.19
C ALA A 47 9.53 18.57 4.75
N ALA A 48 8.86 19.66 4.39
CA ALA A 48 7.44 19.80 4.12
C ALA A 48 6.76 18.47 3.77
N ALA A 49 5.77 18.07 4.59
CA ALA A 49 4.89 16.94 4.34
C ALA A 49 4.60 16.81 2.84
N ALA A 50 5.20 15.79 2.21
CA ALA A 50 5.17 15.65 0.76
C ALA A 50 3.70 15.72 0.29
N PRO A 51 3.38 16.59 -0.67
CA PRO A 51 1.99 16.82 -1.03
C PRO A 51 1.36 15.54 -1.58
N ALA A 52 0.26 15.11 -0.95
CA ALA A 52 -0.34 13.80 -1.19
C ALA A 52 -0.69 13.59 -2.67
N ILE A 53 -0.31 12.45 -3.25
CA ILE A 53 -0.65 12.14 -4.64
C ILE A 53 -2.09 11.67 -4.69
N LYS A 54 -2.92 12.38 -5.46
CA LYS A 54 -4.33 12.05 -5.60
C LYS A 54 -4.49 11.02 -6.69
N ALA A 55 -5.27 9.97 -6.46
CA ALA A 55 -5.59 8.93 -7.43
C ALA A 55 -7.10 8.72 -7.52
N ASN A 56 -7.57 8.39 -8.73
CA ASN A 56 -8.95 8.03 -8.99
C ASN A 56 -9.01 6.52 -9.27
N SER A 57 -9.64 5.75 -8.39
CA SER A 57 -9.71 4.29 -8.46
C SER A 57 -10.47 3.80 -9.69
N ARG A 58 -11.46 4.57 -10.17
CA ARG A 58 -12.24 4.23 -11.36
C ARG A 58 -11.44 4.33 -12.64
N THR A 59 -10.58 5.35 -12.77
CA THR A 59 -9.75 5.54 -13.97
C THR A 59 -8.34 4.99 -13.84
N MET A 60 -7.95 4.52 -12.65
CA MET A 60 -6.59 4.09 -12.32
C MET A 60 -5.53 5.14 -12.70
N MET A 61 -5.88 6.42 -12.56
CA MET A 61 -4.97 7.53 -12.87
C MET A 61 -4.66 8.33 -11.61
N PHE A 62 -3.39 8.71 -11.47
CA PHE A 62 -2.94 9.57 -10.39
C PHE A 62 -2.43 10.91 -10.91
N HIS A 63 -2.60 11.94 -10.09
CA HIS A 63 -2.11 13.28 -10.31
C HIS A 63 -1.12 13.61 -9.21
N THR A 64 0.06 14.07 -9.61
CA THR A 64 1.02 14.66 -8.70
C THR A 64 0.68 16.14 -8.47
N PRO A 65 1.16 16.75 -7.38
CA PRO A 65 0.91 18.16 -7.03
C PRO A 65 1.35 19.16 -8.09
N GLU A 66 2.31 18.78 -8.94
CA GLU A 66 2.84 19.55 -10.05
C GLU A 66 1.91 19.53 -11.29
N SER A 67 0.95 18.59 -11.34
CA SER A 67 -0.01 18.50 -12.44
C SER A 67 -1.02 19.66 -12.42
N PRO A 68 -1.30 20.33 -13.56
CA PRO A 68 -2.28 21.42 -13.64
C PRO A 68 -3.69 21.04 -13.17
N TYR A 69 -4.03 19.75 -13.28
CA TYR A 69 -5.35 19.22 -12.94
C TYR A 69 -5.44 18.67 -11.51
N TYR A 70 -4.35 18.72 -10.73
CA TYR A 70 -4.30 18.18 -9.36
C TYR A 70 -5.38 18.77 -8.43
N LYS A 71 -5.66 20.07 -8.53
CA LYS A 71 -6.70 20.73 -7.72
C LYS A 71 -8.12 20.38 -8.18
N ARG A 72 -8.32 20.08 -9.46
CA ARG A 72 -9.62 19.80 -10.08
C ARG A 72 -10.03 18.34 -9.91
N MET A 73 -9.04 17.45 -9.87
CA MET A 73 -9.24 16.03 -9.75
C MET A 73 -9.76 15.69 -8.34
N LYS A 74 -10.91 15.00 -8.31
CA LYS A 74 -11.48 14.41 -7.10
C LYS A 74 -10.96 12.98 -7.00
N GLY A 75 -9.93 12.81 -6.18
CA GLY A 75 -9.36 11.51 -5.86
C GLY A 75 -10.13 10.85 -4.72
N ASP A 76 -10.25 9.53 -4.79
CA ASP A 76 -10.77 8.64 -3.77
C ASP A 76 -9.66 7.78 -3.14
N ALA A 77 -8.50 7.71 -3.80
CA ALA A 77 -7.28 7.10 -3.27
C ALA A 77 -6.17 8.15 -3.15
N PHE A 78 -5.29 7.98 -2.15
CA PHE A 78 -4.18 8.88 -1.87
C PHE A 78 -2.90 8.08 -1.65
N PHE A 79 -1.80 8.52 -2.26
CA PHE A 79 -0.48 7.88 -2.15
C PHE A 79 0.56 8.86 -1.61
N HIS A 80 1.57 8.33 -0.92
CA HIS A 80 2.70 9.12 -0.42
C HIS A 80 3.78 9.35 -1.48
N SER A 81 3.89 8.46 -2.48
CA SER A 81 4.86 8.60 -3.57
C SER A 81 4.32 8.12 -4.93
N PRO A 82 4.87 8.60 -6.06
CA PRO A 82 4.43 8.17 -7.39
C PRO A 82 4.84 6.73 -7.69
N GLU A 83 5.89 6.24 -7.02
CA GLU A 83 6.29 4.83 -7.04
C GLU A 83 5.20 3.93 -6.43
N ASP A 84 4.63 4.32 -5.29
CA ASP A 84 3.55 3.56 -4.64
C ASP A 84 2.31 3.45 -5.52
N ALA A 85 1.94 4.57 -6.14
CA ALA A 85 0.81 4.61 -7.07
C ALA A 85 1.05 3.66 -8.27
N ARG A 86 2.26 3.67 -8.84
CA ARG A 86 2.62 2.76 -9.95
C ARG A 86 2.64 1.30 -9.52
N ARG A 87 3.18 0.98 -8.33
CA ARG A 87 3.15 -0.39 -7.78
C ARG A 87 1.73 -0.88 -7.53
N ALA A 88 0.81 0.01 -7.16
CA ALA A 88 -0.61 -0.27 -7.04
C ALA A 88 -1.35 -0.36 -8.40
N GLY A 89 -0.63 -0.22 -9.53
CA GLY A 89 -1.18 -0.33 -10.88
C GLY A 89 -1.77 0.95 -11.46
N TYR A 90 -1.58 2.10 -10.79
CA TYR A 90 -2.05 3.39 -11.29
C TYR A 90 -1.06 4.00 -12.29
N THR A 91 -1.60 4.71 -13.27
CA THR A 91 -0.83 5.42 -14.30
C THR A 91 -0.77 6.92 -14.02
N MET A 92 0.37 7.56 -14.25
CA MET A 92 0.49 9.02 -14.11
C MET A 92 -0.34 9.71 -15.18
N TRP A 93 -1.10 10.74 -14.78
CA TRP A 93 -1.79 11.58 -15.75
C TRP A 93 -0.78 12.35 -16.60
N THR A 94 -0.88 12.21 -17.93
CA THR A 94 -0.09 12.97 -18.90
C THR A 94 -0.99 13.90 -19.73
N PRO A 95 -0.62 15.18 -19.91
CA PRO A 95 -1.35 16.05 -20.83
C PRO A 95 -1.26 15.49 -22.26
N ARG A 96 -2.38 15.55 -22.99
CA ARG A 96 -2.38 15.20 -24.41
C ARG A 96 -1.51 16.21 -25.16
N PRO A 97 -0.58 15.78 -26.05
CA PRO A 97 0.15 16.70 -26.90
C PRO A 97 -0.84 17.54 -27.70
N ARG A 98 -0.68 18.87 -27.70
CA ARG A 98 -1.41 19.71 -28.66
C ARG A 98 -0.82 19.45 -30.03
N VAL A 99 -1.64 18.96 -30.95
CA VAL A 99 -1.29 18.92 -32.38
C VAL A 99 -1.17 20.38 -32.84
N PRO A 100 -0.04 20.81 -33.43
CA PRO A 100 0.07 22.17 -33.95
C PRO A 100 -0.97 22.38 -35.05
N ALA A 101 -1.64 23.53 -35.04
CA ALA A 101 -2.77 23.85 -35.91
C ALA A 101 -2.40 24.15 -37.37
N ASN A 102 -1.24 23.69 -37.84
CA ASN A 102 -0.73 23.96 -39.18
C ASN A 102 -0.54 22.63 -39.91
N ALA A 103 -1.60 22.16 -40.55
CA ALA A 103 -1.59 21.11 -41.58
C ALA A 103 -2.38 21.61 -42.78
#